data_AF-A0A946HH46-F1
#
_entry.id   AF-A0A946HH46-F1
#
_cell.length_a   1.000
_cell.length_b   1.000
_cell.length_c   1.000
_cell.angle_alpha   90.00
_cell.angle_beta   90.00
_cell.angle_gamma   90.00
#
_symmetry.space_group_name_H-M   'P 1'
#
loop_
_entity.id
_entity.type
_entity.pdbx_description
1 polymer ?
#
loop_
_entity_poly.entity_id
_entity_poly.type
_entity_poly.pdbx_seq_one_letter_code
_entity_poly.pdbx_strand_id
1 'polypeptide(L)'
;LDANETRSFGAILLDMYPKGPILDQTYHAGQDPLEIAGWFDPGNYTIEPNTRFRNLWIQGGPRARMFFAKTPRRAPALNKIPLVKWHRAYTYISSTHMLLPRGLNVVYDTTGGERLSGLLLHTKFLNTFHIKVLEEVSRQTHYAKSLEYQTYAHALRHNPDLWCEWSEKFTGWQQLETLGLMSKGRWL
;
A
#
# COMPACT_ATOMS: atom_id res chain seq x y z
N LEU A 1 -6.18 18.34 8.90
CA LEU A 1 -7.04 17.66 9.90
C LEU A 1 -7.90 18.67 10.65
N ASP A 2 -7.32 19.64 11.36
CA ASP A 2 -8.08 20.61 12.18
C ASP A 2 -9.08 21.43 11.36
N ALA A 3 -8.68 21.99 10.21
CA ALA A 3 -9.57 22.77 9.33
C ALA A 3 -10.74 21.96 8.73
N ASN A 4 -10.65 20.63 8.73
CA ASN A 4 -11.70 19.73 8.24
C ASN A 4 -12.37 18.94 9.39
N GLU A 5 -12.06 19.28 10.65
CA GLU A 5 -12.55 18.60 11.86
C GLU A 5 -12.39 17.06 11.83
N THR A 6 -11.35 16.59 11.15
CA THR A 6 -11.06 15.17 10.97
C THR A 6 -10.04 14.70 12.01
N ARG A 7 -10.28 13.54 12.62
CA ARG A 7 -9.41 12.98 13.68
C ARG A 7 -8.26 12.12 13.12
N SER A 8 -8.43 11.64 11.89
CA SER A 8 -7.52 10.72 11.22
C SER A 8 -7.68 10.86 9.71
N PHE A 9 -6.61 10.51 9.00
CA PHE A 9 -6.52 10.54 7.54
C PHE A 9 -6.25 9.14 7.02
N GLY A 10 -7.03 8.70 6.04
CA GLY A 10 -6.87 7.41 5.39
C GLY A 10 -5.98 7.52 4.15
N ALA A 11 -5.15 6.52 3.94
CA ALA A 11 -4.37 6.38 2.72
C ALA A 11 -4.33 4.94 2.22
N ILE A 12 -4.03 4.75 0.93
CA ILE A 12 -3.69 3.46 0.36
C ILE A 12 -2.17 3.42 0.15
N LEU A 13 -1.54 2.30 0.48
CA LEU A 13 -0.15 2.03 0.12
C LEU A 13 -0.09 1.69 -1.37
N LEU A 14 0.44 2.60 -2.19
CA LEU A 14 0.57 2.41 -3.63
C LEU A 14 1.94 1.81 -3.93
N ASP A 15 1.95 0.54 -4.30
CA ASP A 15 3.19 -0.15 -4.63
C ASP A 15 3.77 0.35 -5.96
N MET A 16 5.00 0.83 -5.89
CA MET A 16 5.76 1.32 -7.02
C MET A 16 6.79 0.29 -7.46
N TYR A 17 6.97 0.12 -8.77
CA TYR A 17 7.87 -0.87 -9.34
C TYR A 17 8.53 -0.41 -10.65
N PRO A 18 9.67 -1.00 -11.05
CA PRO A 18 10.32 -0.69 -12.32
C PRO A 18 9.55 -1.26 -13.52
N LYS A 19 9.88 -0.75 -14.69
CA LYS A 19 9.60 -1.44 -15.94
C LYS A 19 10.74 -2.42 -16.23
N GLY A 20 10.43 -3.71 -16.34
CA GLY A 20 11.41 -4.78 -16.43
C GLY A 20 11.64 -5.50 -15.09
N PRO A 21 12.47 -6.55 -15.07
CA PRO A 21 12.71 -7.36 -13.88
C PRO A 21 13.25 -6.56 -12.69
N ILE A 22 12.75 -6.87 -11.48
CA ILE A 22 13.06 -6.11 -10.24
C ILE A 22 14.56 -6.04 -9.95
N LEU A 23 15.31 -7.11 -10.23
CA LEU A 23 16.72 -7.21 -9.86
C LEU A 23 17.67 -6.57 -10.88
N ASP A 24 17.16 -6.18 -12.06
CA ASP A 24 18.00 -5.70 -13.17
C ASP A 24 18.40 -4.23 -13.00
N GLN A 25 17.62 -3.45 -12.24
CA GLN A 25 17.89 -2.04 -11.99
C GLN A 25 18.49 -1.85 -10.60
N THR A 26 19.75 -1.43 -10.54
CA THR A 26 20.47 -1.25 -9.27
C THR A 26 20.09 0.08 -8.63
N TYR A 27 19.54 0.01 -7.42
CA TYR A 27 19.36 1.18 -6.56
C TYR A 27 20.69 1.57 -5.90
N HIS A 28 21.01 2.86 -5.94
CA HIS A 28 22.13 3.44 -5.21
C HIS A 28 21.64 4.28 -4.03
N ALA A 29 22.29 4.14 -2.87
CA ALA A 29 21.91 4.90 -1.68
C ALA A 29 21.95 6.43 -1.96
N GLY A 30 20.86 7.12 -1.64
CA GLY A 30 20.69 8.56 -1.91
C GLY A 30 20.03 8.88 -3.25
N GLN A 31 19.87 7.90 -4.14
CA GLN A 31 19.07 8.06 -5.36
C GLN A 31 17.58 8.19 -5.01
N ASP A 32 16.83 8.96 -5.80
CA ASP A 32 15.37 8.93 -5.75
C ASP A 32 14.88 7.56 -6.27
N PRO A 33 14.24 6.73 -5.43
CA PRO A 33 13.78 5.42 -5.85
C PRO A 33 12.70 5.47 -6.94
N LEU A 34 12.01 6.60 -7.16
CA LEU A 34 11.02 6.75 -8.22
C LEU A 34 11.64 6.86 -9.63
N GLU A 35 12.95 7.14 -9.73
CA GLU A 35 13.67 7.06 -11.00
C GLU A 35 13.70 5.61 -11.53
N ILE A 36 13.73 4.63 -10.62
CA ILE A 36 13.70 3.19 -10.93
C ILE A 36 12.26 2.70 -10.87
N ALA A 37 11.63 2.82 -9.70
CA ALA A 37 10.28 2.36 -9.40
C ALA A 37 9.24 3.44 -9.73
N GLY A 38 9.18 3.83 -11.01
CA GLY A 38 8.30 4.91 -11.48
C GLY A 38 6.92 4.44 -11.96
N TRP A 39 6.59 3.15 -11.87
CA TRP A 39 5.35 2.56 -12.40
C TRP A 39 4.46 1.97 -11.30
N PHE A 40 3.15 1.94 -11.54
CA PHE A 40 2.16 1.42 -10.59
C PHE A 40 0.93 0.82 -11.30
N ASP A 41 0.15 0.01 -10.58
CA ASP A 41 -1.15 -0.50 -11.04
C ASP A 41 -2.24 0.56 -10.72
N PRO A 42 -2.93 1.14 -11.72
CA PRO A 42 -3.96 2.16 -11.49
C PRO A 42 -5.28 1.57 -10.97
N GLY A 43 -5.41 0.24 -10.91
CA GLY A 43 -6.62 -0.46 -10.50
C GLY A 43 -6.33 -1.83 -9.90
N ASN A 44 -7.31 -2.74 -10.00
CA ASN A 44 -7.24 -4.10 -9.45
C ASN A 44 -7.13 -4.13 -7.90
N TYR A 45 -7.85 -3.22 -7.24
CA TYR A 45 -7.99 -3.18 -5.79
C TYR A 45 -9.37 -3.70 -5.36
N THR A 46 -9.38 -4.56 -4.37
CA THR A 46 -10.61 -5.04 -3.73
C THR A 46 -10.76 -4.39 -2.36
N ILE A 47 -11.99 -3.96 -2.05
CA ILE A 47 -12.32 -3.25 -0.83
C ILE A 47 -13.40 -4.03 -0.09
N GLU A 48 -13.10 -4.48 1.12
CA GLU A 48 -14.04 -5.19 1.99
C GLU A 48 -14.25 -4.41 3.30
N PRO A 49 -15.50 -4.04 3.67
CA PRO A 49 -15.75 -3.37 4.93
C PRO A 49 -15.50 -4.29 6.14
N ASN A 50 -14.72 -3.83 7.12
CA ASN A 50 -14.56 -4.51 8.40
C ASN A 50 -15.50 -3.89 9.43
N THR A 51 -16.67 -4.49 9.66
CA THR A 51 -17.67 -3.97 10.61
C THR A 51 -17.19 -3.96 12.05
N ARG A 52 -16.31 -4.90 12.43
CA ARG A 52 -15.77 -5.01 13.80
C ARG A 52 -14.91 -3.81 14.14
N PHE A 53 -14.03 -3.36 13.25
CA PHE A 53 -13.11 -2.24 13.52
C PHE A 53 -13.45 -0.94 12.78
N ARG A 54 -14.47 -0.96 11.90
CA ARG A 54 -14.96 0.18 11.11
C ARG A 54 -13.90 0.78 10.16
N ASN A 55 -12.97 -0.04 9.68
CA ASN A 55 -12.05 0.31 8.60
C ASN A 55 -12.49 -0.37 7.29
N LEU A 56 -11.91 0.08 6.18
CA LEU A 56 -11.86 -0.68 4.94
C LEU A 56 -10.65 -1.61 4.96
N TRP A 57 -10.83 -2.84 4.52
CA TRP A 57 -9.76 -3.76 4.21
C TRP A 57 -9.49 -3.71 2.71
N ILE A 58 -8.33 -3.17 2.33
CA ILE A 58 -7.99 -2.95 0.93
C ILE A 58 -6.83 -3.88 0.57
N GLN A 59 -6.97 -4.64 -0.50
CA GLN A 59 -5.95 -5.56 -1.05
C GLN A 59 -5.92 -5.40 -2.56
N GLY A 60 -4.86 -5.84 -3.23
CA GLY A 60 -4.80 -5.75 -4.70
C GLY A 60 -3.44 -5.40 -5.26
N GLY A 61 -3.48 -4.70 -6.39
CA GLY A 61 -2.31 -4.18 -7.10
C GLY A 61 -1.31 -5.27 -7.50
N PRO A 62 -0.01 -4.93 -7.62
CA PRO A 62 1.00 -5.88 -8.08
C PRO A 62 1.17 -7.04 -7.09
N ARG A 63 0.84 -6.84 -5.79
CA ARG A 63 0.89 -7.92 -4.81
C ARG A 63 -0.09 -9.03 -5.12
N ALA A 64 -1.36 -8.67 -5.29
CA ALA A 64 -2.39 -9.64 -5.61
C ALA A 64 -2.12 -10.28 -6.98
N ARG A 65 -1.74 -9.48 -7.98
CA ARG A 65 -1.49 -9.94 -9.35
C ARG A 65 -0.29 -10.88 -9.47
N MET A 66 0.84 -10.56 -8.85
CA MET A 66 2.11 -11.25 -9.11
C MET A 66 2.48 -12.28 -8.04
N PHE A 67 2.15 -12.01 -6.77
CA PHE A 67 2.54 -12.88 -5.66
C PHE A 67 1.39 -13.73 -5.13
N PHE A 68 0.15 -13.27 -5.29
CA PHE A 68 -1.03 -13.94 -4.75
C PHE A 68 -2.10 -14.24 -5.82
N ALA A 69 -1.70 -14.41 -7.09
CA ALA A 69 -2.64 -14.56 -8.22
C ALA A 69 -3.74 -15.62 -7.99
N LYS A 70 -3.35 -16.76 -7.40
CA LYS A 70 -4.28 -17.87 -7.09
C LYS A 70 -5.03 -17.69 -5.77
N THR A 71 -4.59 -16.77 -4.91
CA THR A 71 -5.21 -16.50 -3.60
C THR A 71 -5.25 -15.00 -3.27
N PRO A 72 -5.91 -14.13 -4.08
CA PRO A 72 -5.81 -12.66 -3.92
C PRO A 72 -6.19 -12.14 -2.54
N ARG A 73 -7.16 -12.78 -1.87
CA ARG A 73 -7.58 -12.46 -0.48
C ARG A 73 -6.48 -12.64 0.58
N ARG A 74 -5.39 -13.34 0.25
CA ARG A 74 -4.23 -13.48 1.13
C ARG A 74 -3.16 -12.40 0.91
N ALA A 75 -3.33 -11.55 -0.10
CA ALA A 75 -2.42 -10.44 -0.33
C ALA A 75 -2.40 -9.50 0.91
N PRO A 76 -1.29 -8.83 1.20
CA PRO A 76 -1.22 -7.93 2.35
C PRO A 76 -2.20 -6.76 2.23
N ALA A 77 -2.69 -6.30 3.37
CA ALA A 77 -3.53 -5.10 3.42
C ALA A 77 -2.75 -3.86 2.95
N LEU A 78 -3.42 -2.99 2.21
CA LEU A 78 -2.90 -1.74 1.65
C LEU A 78 -3.49 -0.50 2.34
N ASN A 79 -4.61 -0.62 3.06
CA ASN A 79 -5.20 0.49 3.80
C ASN A 79 -4.30 0.96 4.94
N LYS A 80 -4.11 2.27 5.09
CA LYS A 80 -3.26 2.90 6.11
C LYS A 80 -3.96 4.10 6.73
N ILE A 81 -3.58 4.41 7.97
CA ILE A 81 -3.97 5.62 8.67
C ILE A 81 -2.69 6.33 9.12
N PRO A 82 -1.99 7.03 8.20
CA PRO A 82 -0.67 7.60 8.47
C PRO A 82 -0.70 8.83 9.37
N LEU A 83 -1.82 9.55 9.40
CA LEU A 83 -1.95 10.76 10.21
C LEU A 83 -3.16 10.64 11.13
N VAL A 84 -2.92 10.81 12.42
CA VAL A 84 -3.93 10.79 13.48
C VAL A 84 -3.62 11.90 14.46
N LYS A 85 -4.64 12.66 14.86
CA LYS A 85 -4.51 13.59 15.98
C LYS A 85 -4.38 12.78 17.27
N TRP A 86 -3.13 12.55 17.68
CA TRP A 86 -2.84 11.58 18.73
C TRP A 86 -3.45 11.97 20.07
N HIS A 87 -3.87 10.96 20.82
CA HIS A 87 -4.31 11.08 22.20
C HIS A 87 -3.77 9.89 22.99
N ARG A 88 -3.38 10.10 24.26
CA ARG A 88 -2.77 9.05 25.10
C ARG A 88 -3.59 7.76 25.24
N ALA A 89 -4.90 7.83 25.02
CA ALA A 89 -5.80 6.68 25.07
C ALA A 89 -5.92 5.91 23.75
N TYR A 90 -5.22 6.34 22.70
CA TYR A 90 -5.26 5.71 21.38
C TYR A 90 -4.20 4.63 21.28
N THR A 91 -4.46 3.60 20.48
CA THR A 91 -3.50 2.53 20.23
C THR A 91 -3.65 1.97 18.83
N TYR A 92 -2.53 1.62 18.22
CA TYR A 92 -2.48 0.85 16.98
C TYR A 92 -2.62 -0.63 17.30
N ILE A 93 -3.55 -1.31 16.64
CA ILE A 93 -3.83 -2.74 16.89
C ILE A 93 -3.35 -3.65 15.76
N SER A 94 -2.95 -3.07 14.61
CA SER A 94 -2.39 -3.81 13.48
C SER A 94 -1.53 -2.88 12.65
N SER A 95 -0.28 -2.68 13.10
CA SER A 95 0.63 -1.64 12.55
C SER A 95 -0.16 -0.34 12.33
N THR A 96 0.03 0.33 11.20
CA THR A 96 -0.70 1.54 10.80
C THR A 96 -2.02 1.26 10.06
N HIS A 97 -2.54 0.04 10.06
CA HIS A 97 -3.78 -0.31 9.35
C HIS A 97 -5.04 0.04 10.14
N MET A 98 -4.99 -0.06 11.48
CA MET A 98 -6.17 0.05 12.35
C MET A 98 -5.80 0.57 13.74
N LEU A 99 -6.67 1.42 14.30
CA LEU A 99 -6.56 1.99 15.64
C LEU A 99 -7.77 1.71 16.53
N LEU A 100 -7.58 1.92 17.83
CA LEU A 100 -8.64 2.15 18.80
C LEU A 100 -8.56 3.59 19.35
N PRO A 101 -9.72 4.24 19.64
CA PRO A 101 -11.08 3.75 19.44
C PRO A 101 -11.46 3.64 17.95
N ARG A 102 -12.36 2.70 17.64
CA ARG A 102 -12.73 2.31 16.25
C ARG A 102 -13.22 3.46 15.37
N GLY A 103 -13.70 4.56 15.97
CA GLY A 103 -14.10 5.77 15.23
C GLY A 103 -12.95 6.46 14.49
N LEU A 104 -11.69 6.19 14.86
CA LEU A 104 -10.50 6.67 14.13
C LEU A 104 -10.30 5.95 12.80
N ASN A 105 -10.94 4.81 12.59
CA ASN A 105 -10.81 4.02 11.38
C ASN A 105 -11.80 4.43 10.28
N VAL A 106 -12.77 5.29 10.61
CA VAL A 106 -13.78 5.79 9.67
C VAL A 106 -13.18 6.94 8.86
N VAL A 107 -12.35 6.55 7.89
CA VAL A 107 -11.61 7.45 6.99
C VAL A 107 -12.17 7.46 5.56
N TYR A 108 -13.37 6.93 5.38
CA TYR A 108 -14.08 6.81 4.11
C TYR A 108 -15.51 7.33 4.24
N ASP A 109 -16.16 7.59 3.10
CA ASP A 109 -17.58 7.90 3.03
C ASP A 109 -18.35 6.70 2.44
N THR A 110 -19.58 6.50 2.89
CA THR A 110 -20.50 5.46 2.40
C THR A 110 -21.70 6.05 1.66
N THR A 111 -21.81 7.38 1.60
CA THR A 111 -22.94 8.12 1.03
C THR A 111 -22.60 8.80 -0.30
N GLY A 112 -21.44 8.48 -0.89
CA GLY A 112 -21.00 9.03 -2.17
C GLY A 112 -20.24 10.35 -2.06
N GLY A 113 -19.89 10.80 -0.86
CA GLY A 113 -19.04 11.98 -0.66
C GLY A 113 -17.56 11.72 -0.97
N GLU A 114 -16.90 12.74 -1.50
CA GLU A 114 -15.45 12.78 -1.72
C GLU A 114 -14.72 13.09 -0.40
N ARG A 115 -14.63 12.07 0.48
CA ARG A 115 -13.84 12.22 1.69
C ARG A 115 -12.36 12.25 1.35
N LEU A 116 -11.68 13.26 1.90
CA LEU A 116 -10.24 13.44 1.77
C LEU A 116 -9.48 12.13 2.10
N SER A 117 -8.71 11.66 1.14
CA SER A 117 -7.88 10.46 1.22
C SER A 117 -6.57 10.66 0.46
N GLY A 118 -5.58 9.81 0.69
CA GLY A 118 -4.29 9.93 0.02
C GLY A 118 -3.64 8.60 -0.33
N LEU A 119 -2.42 8.71 -0.85
CA LEU A 119 -1.61 7.56 -1.22
C LEU A 119 -0.24 7.69 -0.55
N LEU A 120 0.30 6.56 -0.12
CA LEU A 120 1.67 6.42 0.32
C LEU A 120 2.42 5.69 -0.79
N LEU A 121 3.26 6.43 -1.53
CA LEU A 121 4.10 5.83 -2.57
C LEU A 121 5.09 4.87 -1.90
N HIS A 122 5.11 3.62 -2.33
CA HIS A 122 5.83 2.56 -1.67
C HIS A 122 6.77 1.85 -2.63
N THR A 123 8.04 2.24 -2.57
CA THR A 123 9.13 1.78 -3.43
C THR A 123 9.81 0.51 -2.90
N LYS A 124 9.01 -0.48 -2.46
CA LYS A 124 9.54 -1.74 -1.92
C LYS A 124 10.17 -2.62 -3.00
N PHE A 125 9.75 -2.50 -4.25
CA PHE A 125 10.23 -3.34 -5.35
C PHE A 125 11.47 -2.77 -6.03
N LEU A 126 12.55 -2.63 -5.27
CA LEU A 126 13.89 -2.31 -5.76
C LEU A 126 14.78 -3.55 -5.72
N ASN A 127 15.95 -3.50 -6.37
CA ASN A 127 16.89 -4.63 -6.33
C ASN A 127 17.29 -5.02 -4.90
N THR A 128 17.27 -4.13 -3.90
CA THR A 128 17.57 -4.46 -2.50
C THR A 128 16.49 -5.31 -1.82
N PHE A 129 15.31 -5.44 -2.44
CA PHE A 129 14.17 -6.15 -1.87
C PHE A 129 14.45 -7.63 -1.59
N HIS A 130 15.17 -8.32 -2.47
CA HIS A 130 15.48 -9.74 -2.28
C HIS A 130 16.30 -9.99 -1.02
N ILE A 131 17.24 -9.10 -0.68
CA ILE A 131 18.05 -9.16 0.55
C ILE A 131 17.12 -9.11 1.76
N LYS A 132 16.20 -8.14 1.76
CA LYS A 132 15.24 -7.99 2.85
C LYS A 132 14.32 -9.20 2.97
N VAL A 133 13.87 -9.75 1.85
CA VAL A 133 13.02 -10.94 1.85
C VAL A 133 13.73 -12.15 2.46
N LEU A 134 14.99 -12.40 2.06
CA LEU A 134 15.78 -13.51 2.60
C LEU A 134 16.02 -13.36 4.10
N GLU A 135 16.34 -12.15 4.55
CA GLU A 135 16.48 -11.83 5.98
C GLU A 135 15.20 -12.17 6.76
N GLU A 136 14.03 -11.75 6.28
CA GLU A 136 12.77 -11.94 7.00
C GLU A 136 12.21 -13.37 6.96
N VAL A 137 12.58 -14.14 5.92
CA VAL A 137 12.33 -15.60 5.90
C VAL A 137 13.16 -16.30 6.97
N SER A 138 14.41 -15.88 7.17
CA SER A 138 15.29 -16.45 8.20
C SER A 138 14.83 -16.07 9.61
N ARG A 139 14.41 -14.82 9.84
CA ARG A 139 14.00 -14.33 11.17
C ARG A 139 12.68 -14.92 11.67
N GLN A 140 11.76 -15.32 10.78
CA GLN A 140 10.43 -15.88 11.13
C GLN A 140 9.53 -15.01 12.05
N THR A 141 9.83 -13.72 12.21
CA THR A 141 9.19 -12.83 13.20
C THR A 141 7.96 -12.06 12.70
N HIS A 142 7.50 -12.28 11.46
CA HIS A 142 6.37 -11.54 10.87
C HIS A 142 5.01 -12.20 11.05
N TYR A 143 3.96 -11.39 10.93
CA TYR A 143 2.55 -11.81 10.93
C TYR A 143 2.33 -13.05 10.05
N ALA A 144 1.56 -14.01 10.54
CA ALA A 144 1.30 -15.29 9.88
C ALA A 144 2.55 -16.15 9.56
N LYS A 145 3.58 -16.15 10.45
CA LYS A 145 4.80 -16.98 10.33
C LYS A 145 5.62 -16.69 9.07
N SER A 146 5.74 -15.43 8.67
CA SER A 146 6.46 -15.00 7.47
C SER A 146 5.91 -15.57 6.15
N LEU A 147 4.65 -16.02 6.08
CA LEU A 147 4.06 -16.53 4.85
C LEU A 147 4.16 -15.56 3.68
N GLU A 148 3.90 -14.26 3.92
CA GLU A 148 4.06 -13.20 2.91
C GLU A 148 5.47 -13.21 2.32
N TYR A 149 6.49 -13.23 3.19
CA TYR A 149 7.89 -13.23 2.80
C TYR A 149 8.31 -14.54 2.12
N GLN A 150 7.75 -15.69 2.50
CA GLN A 150 7.97 -16.94 1.79
C GLN A 150 7.44 -16.90 0.36
N THR A 151 6.23 -16.34 0.17
CA THR A 151 5.64 -16.13 -1.16
C THR A 151 6.51 -15.21 -2.01
N TYR A 152 7.00 -14.10 -1.45
CA TYR A 152 7.93 -13.21 -2.14
C TYR A 152 9.25 -13.90 -2.49
N ALA A 153 9.83 -14.65 -1.55
CA ALA A 153 11.08 -15.36 -1.76
C ALA A 153 10.97 -16.36 -2.92
N HIS A 154 9.84 -17.05 -3.03
CA HIS A 154 9.57 -17.97 -4.13
C HIS A 154 9.49 -17.23 -5.47
N ALA A 155 8.69 -16.16 -5.54
CA ALA A 155 8.51 -15.42 -6.78
C ALA A 155 9.78 -14.71 -7.27
N LEU A 156 10.55 -14.09 -6.35
CA LEU A 156 11.77 -13.35 -6.69
C LEU A 156 12.88 -14.24 -7.28
N ARG A 157 12.85 -15.56 -7.08
CA ARG A 157 13.79 -16.50 -7.74
C ARG A 157 13.71 -16.44 -9.26
N HIS A 158 12.56 -16.05 -9.79
CA HIS A 158 12.33 -15.93 -11.23
C HIS A 158 12.57 -14.51 -11.74
N ASN A 159 13.01 -13.58 -10.87
CA ASN A 159 13.22 -12.17 -11.20
C ASN A 159 12.05 -11.59 -12.03
N PRO A 160 10.83 -11.54 -11.45
CA PRO A 160 9.65 -11.22 -12.22
C PRO A 160 9.66 -9.77 -12.70
N ASP A 161 9.15 -9.55 -13.90
CA ASP A 161 8.70 -8.22 -14.35
C ASP A 161 7.30 -7.97 -13.78
N LEU A 162 7.17 -6.95 -12.92
CA LEU A 162 5.88 -6.55 -12.39
C LEU A 162 5.10 -5.70 -13.40
N TRP A 163 5.79 -5.06 -14.35
CA TRP A 163 5.17 -4.20 -15.34
C TRP A 163 4.29 -4.98 -16.32
N CYS A 164 3.20 -4.35 -16.74
CA CYS A 164 2.29 -4.86 -17.76
C CYS A 164 1.69 -3.70 -18.56
N GLU A 165 0.91 -4.01 -19.60
CA GLU A 165 0.28 -3.00 -20.46
C GLU A 165 -0.69 -2.05 -19.73
N TRP A 166 -1.24 -2.47 -18.59
CA TRP A 166 -2.10 -1.63 -17.74
C TRP A 166 -1.35 -0.82 -16.70
N SER A 167 -0.02 -0.96 -16.59
CA SER A 167 0.78 -0.17 -15.66
C SER A 167 0.90 1.28 -16.13
N GLU A 168 0.74 2.21 -15.20
CA GLU A 168 0.90 3.64 -15.47
C GLU A 168 2.19 4.18 -14.88
N LYS A 169 2.82 5.12 -15.62
CA LYS A 169 3.97 5.87 -15.11
C LYS A 169 3.47 6.97 -14.18
N PHE A 170 4.07 7.09 -13.01
CA PHE A 170 3.76 8.15 -12.07
C PHE A 170 4.24 9.51 -12.59
N THR A 171 3.34 10.47 -12.61
CA THR A 171 3.60 11.85 -13.07
C THR A 171 3.28 12.90 -12.01
N GLY A 172 2.42 12.58 -11.04
CA GLY A 172 2.04 13.49 -9.97
C GLY A 172 0.75 13.08 -9.27
N TRP A 173 0.38 13.82 -8.23
CA TRP A 173 -0.82 13.50 -7.43
C TRP A 173 -2.12 13.77 -8.20
N GLN A 174 -2.12 14.71 -9.15
CA GLN A 174 -3.29 15.02 -9.98
C GLN A 174 -3.69 13.83 -10.87
N GLN A 175 -2.70 13.06 -11.35
CA GLN A 175 -2.95 11.81 -12.04
C GLN A 175 -3.66 10.83 -11.12
N LEU A 176 -3.18 10.67 -9.87
CA LEU A 176 -3.75 9.74 -8.91
C LEU A 176 -5.19 10.12 -8.49
N GLU A 177 -5.48 11.41 -8.40
CA GLU A 177 -6.86 11.92 -8.23
C GLU A 177 -7.73 11.62 -9.46
N THR A 178 -7.22 11.88 -10.67
CA THR A 178 -7.95 11.63 -11.93
C THR A 178 -8.29 10.15 -12.12
N LEU A 179 -7.40 9.26 -11.69
CA LEU A 179 -7.60 7.81 -11.70
C LEU A 179 -8.56 7.33 -10.59
N GLY A 180 -9.01 8.20 -9.70
CA GLY A 180 -9.91 7.86 -8.59
C GLY A 180 -9.24 7.07 -7.46
N LEU A 181 -7.90 7.05 -7.39
CA LEU A 181 -7.17 6.35 -6.33
C LEU A 181 -7.10 7.12 -5.02
N MET A 182 -7.29 8.43 -5.08
CA MET A 182 -7.40 9.32 -3.93
C MET A 182 -8.37 10.45 -4.22
N SER A 183 -8.77 11.17 -3.18
CA SER A 183 -9.61 12.37 -3.31
C SER A 183 -9.00 13.49 -2.49
N LYS A 184 -8.85 14.69 -3.07
CA LYS A 184 -8.50 15.89 -2.30
C LYS A 184 -9.63 16.38 -1.39
N GLY A 185 -10.84 15.83 -1.54
CA GLY A 185 -12.04 16.30 -0.88
C GLY A 185 -12.21 17.82 -1.03
N ARG A 186 -12.44 18.52 0.09
CA ARG A 186 -12.60 19.99 0.11
C ARG A 186 -11.28 20.75 0.23
N TRP A 187 -10.14 20.10 -0.02
CA TRP A 187 -8.85 20.75 0.04
C TRP A 187 -8.60 21.50 -1.27
N LEU A 188 -8.50 22.84 -1.16
CA LEU A 188 -8.18 23.78 -2.25
C LEU A 188 -6.66 23.88 -2.43
#